data_AF-A0A4R1F4L3-F1
#
_entry.id   AF-A0A4R1F4L3-F1
#
_cell.length_a   1.000
_cell.length_b   1.000
_cell.length_c   1.000
_cell.angle_alpha   90.00
_cell.angle_beta   90.00
_cell.angle_gamma   90.00
#
_symmetry.space_group_name_H-M   'P 1'
#
loop_
_entity.id
_entity.type
_entity.pdbx_description
1 polymer ?
#
loop_
_entity_poly.entity_id
_entity_poly.type
_entity_poly.pdbx_seq_one_letter_code
_entity_poly.pdbx_strand_id
1 'polypeptide(L)'
;MSKVDFNNSYAKLPQSFYSNTQPDPVEQPGLIKFNHELAEQLGVAGLFADEAEAVEFFSGNKIPEGAEPIAMAYSGHQFGGFSPQLGDGRAILLGEVKDKDGIRHDIQLKGSGKTPWSRGGDGRSALGPVIREYLLCEAMHKLGVPTTRALAVVTTGEKVMREMPKPGGILTRVATGYVRVGTFQYFASQGNIDDLKKLAAYEIGRHYPQAKRGFSPADGSSAADGSEQEVKKPYVAFLKEVVNAQAKLIAKWMSLGFIHGVMNTDNMSIAGETIDYGPCAFMDEFSHSRVYSSIDQQGRYAYKNQPQIGQWNLIRFAETLLPLFAEYVTPEQGKPEEVVVLFAQEVLNEYEAIYKHYWLNEMRQKLGLQTTEFLLTPEKIMEQKLKKASAEGAAKVAAEGSPQSASDKPAQTPTQEEIEENLVEIAKAQQTNADDHALIARLLDVMQTGKADFTLTFYHLSQDLENLENARDLFENPDDFDAWAKKWLYRLKQEDTTAAEQQALMQSVNPVYIPRNHQVEAAIRAAEDNNDFSVFNELHEVLQHPFEFQEGKEKYMLPPKPEEVVLQTFCGT
;
A
#
# COMPACT_ATOMS: atom_id res chain seq x y z
N MET A 1 1.19 29.79 22.87
CA MET A 1 1.65 28.73 21.95
C MET A 1 1.14 27.41 22.50
N SER A 2 0.39 26.64 21.72
CA SER A 2 0.03 25.28 22.11
C SER A 2 1.27 24.41 21.92
N LYS A 3 1.87 23.96 23.03
CA LYS A 3 2.97 23.00 22.98
C LYS A 3 2.48 21.73 22.29
N VAL A 4 3.14 21.32 21.21
CA VAL A 4 2.82 20.05 20.53
C VAL A 4 3.20 18.91 21.47
N ASP A 5 2.27 18.00 21.70
CA ASP A 5 2.45 16.86 22.60
C ASP A 5 3.10 15.70 21.84
N PHE A 6 4.43 15.71 21.81
CA PHE A 6 5.20 14.57 21.28
C PHE A 6 5.04 13.35 22.18
N ASN A 7 4.69 12.22 21.58
CA ASN A 7 4.43 10.96 22.25
C ASN A 7 5.36 9.86 21.75
N ASN A 8 6.67 9.96 21.96
CA ASN A 8 7.68 9.10 21.32
C ASN A 8 7.62 7.65 21.82
N SER A 9 6.76 6.82 21.24
CA SER A 9 6.54 5.43 21.65
C SER A 9 7.59 4.48 21.11
N TYR A 10 8.09 4.68 19.89
CA TYR A 10 9.18 3.86 19.35
C TYR A 10 10.49 4.05 20.13
N ALA A 11 10.77 5.29 20.58
CA ALA A 11 11.92 5.60 21.44
C ALA A 11 11.88 4.86 22.80
N LYS A 12 10.72 4.34 23.23
CA LYS A 12 10.59 3.53 24.44
C LYS A 12 10.93 2.05 24.24
N LEU A 13 11.13 1.60 23.00
CA LEU A 13 11.65 0.27 22.71
C LEU A 13 13.13 0.18 23.12
N PRO A 14 13.68 -1.04 23.28
CA PRO A 14 15.09 -1.21 23.60
C PRO A 14 16.03 -0.48 22.63
N GLN A 15 17.21 -0.08 23.11
CA GLN A 15 18.21 0.63 22.31
C GLN A 15 18.68 -0.15 21.06
N SER A 16 18.43 -1.46 20.97
CA SER A 16 18.72 -2.28 19.78
C SER A 16 17.90 -1.89 18.54
N PHE A 17 16.79 -1.15 18.71
CA PHE A 17 15.87 -0.75 17.64
C PHE A 17 16.28 0.53 16.91
N TYR A 18 17.15 1.33 17.51
CA TYR A 18 17.49 2.66 16.99
C TYR A 18 18.82 3.18 17.54
N SER A 19 19.36 4.21 16.92
CA SER A 19 20.42 5.05 17.48
C SER A 19 19.90 6.46 17.74
N ASN A 20 20.18 7.01 18.93
CA ASN A 20 19.94 8.43 19.20
C ASN A 20 20.77 9.25 18.20
N THR A 21 20.10 10.04 17.37
CA THR A 21 20.73 10.69 16.21
C THR A 21 20.11 12.06 16.01
N GLN A 22 20.94 13.11 16.07
CA GLN A 22 20.49 14.47 15.79
C GLN A 22 20.63 14.79 14.30
N PRO A 23 19.73 15.59 13.72
CA PRO A 23 19.93 16.20 12.41
C PRO A 23 21.22 17.03 12.36
N ASP A 24 21.87 17.01 11.20
CA ASP A 24 22.97 17.91 10.87
C ASP A 24 22.38 19.24 10.37
N PRO A 25 22.63 20.38 11.04
CA PRO A 25 22.14 21.68 10.58
C PRO A 25 22.57 22.00 9.15
N VAL A 26 21.81 22.86 8.48
CA VAL A 26 22.07 23.33 7.11
C VAL A 26 22.25 24.85 7.10
N GLU A 27 22.99 25.35 6.10
CA GLU A 27 23.48 26.74 6.10
C GLU A 27 22.40 27.80 5.86
N GLN A 28 21.56 27.61 4.83
CA GLN A 28 20.56 28.61 4.41
C GLN A 28 19.25 27.91 4.05
N PRO A 29 18.52 27.40 5.05
CA PRO A 29 17.28 26.70 4.78
C PRO A 29 16.20 27.65 4.26
N GLY A 30 15.34 27.15 3.37
CA GLY A 30 14.24 27.91 2.79
C GLY A 30 13.02 27.03 2.59
N LEU A 31 11.83 27.54 2.91
CA LEU A 31 10.59 26.79 2.73
C LEU A 31 10.18 26.78 1.26
N ILE A 32 10.00 25.59 0.69
CA ILE A 32 9.38 25.43 -0.64
C ILE A 32 7.89 25.20 -0.49
N LYS A 33 7.51 24.32 0.44
CA LYS A 33 6.11 23.92 0.64
C LYS A 33 5.87 23.50 2.08
N PHE A 34 4.75 23.96 2.63
CA PHE A 34 4.19 23.47 3.88
C PHE A 34 2.75 22.99 3.64
N ASN A 35 2.44 21.80 4.16
CA ASN A 35 1.14 21.16 3.96
C ASN A 35 0.20 21.53 5.11
N HIS A 36 -0.54 22.63 4.93
CA HIS A 36 -1.45 23.16 5.94
C HIS A 36 -2.59 22.18 6.29
N GLU A 37 -3.18 21.49 5.30
CA GLU A 37 -4.24 20.50 5.51
C GLU A 37 -3.75 19.37 6.44
N LEU A 38 -2.57 18.81 6.13
CA LEU A 38 -1.97 17.77 6.96
C LEU A 38 -1.58 18.29 8.34
N ALA A 39 -1.02 19.50 8.43
CA ALA A 39 -0.65 20.10 9.71
C ALA A 39 -1.87 20.30 10.63
N GLU A 40 -3.00 20.70 10.07
CA GLU A 40 -4.26 20.81 10.79
C GLU A 40 -4.80 19.44 11.21
N GLN A 41 -4.73 18.43 10.35
CA GLN A 41 -5.13 17.06 10.69
C GLN A 41 -4.33 16.53 11.89
N LEU A 42 -3.01 16.67 11.83
CA LEU A 42 -2.06 16.21 12.85
C LEU A 42 -2.11 17.05 14.15
N GLY A 43 -2.82 18.18 14.16
CA GLY A 43 -2.82 19.09 15.31
C GLY A 43 -1.49 19.82 15.52
N VAL A 44 -0.63 19.89 14.49
CA VAL A 44 0.70 20.51 14.54
C VAL A 44 0.77 21.85 13.80
N ALA A 45 -0.37 22.40 13.36
CA ALA A 45 -0.42 23.73 12.75
C ALA A 45 0.11 24.85 13.69
N GLY A 46 0.06 24.64 15.01
CA GLY A 46 0.64 25.52 16.02
C GLY A 46 2.04 25.13 16.50
N LEU A 47 2.74 24.23 15.79
CA LEU A 47 4.08 23.75 16.16
C LEU A 47 5.11 24.87 16.21
N PHE A 48 4.96 25.87 15.33
CA PHE A 48 5.87 27.00 15.18
C PHE A 48 5.11 28.32 15.29
N ALA A 49 5.79 29.37 15.73
CA ALA A 49 5.22 30.71 15.91
C ALA A 49 5.07 31.46 14.57
N ASP A 50 6.00 31.24 13.64
CA ASP A 50 6.06 31.85 12.32
C ASP A 50 6.80 30.93 11.33
N GLU A 51 6.84 31.36 10.06
CA GLU A 51 7.50 30.60 9.00
C GLU A 51 9.01 30.44 9.22
N ALA A 52 9.68 31.41 9.85
CA ALA A 52 11.11 31.31 10.11
C ALA A 52 11.41 30.19 11.12
N GLU A 53 10.60 30.06 12.17
CA GLU A 53 10.70 28.93 13.09
C GLU A 53 10.33 27.60 12.44
N ALA A 54 9.33 27.59 11.55
CA ALA A 54 8.97 26.39 10.79
C ALA A 54 10.15 25.86 9.97
N VAL A 55 10.84 26.76 9.26
CA VAL A 55 12.02 26.43 8.46
C VAL A 55 13.11 25.79 9.32
N GLU A 56 13.42 26.37 10.49
CA GLU A 56 14.43 25.85 11.40
C GLU A 56 14.08 24.44 11.93
N PHE A 57 12.80 24.15 12.17
CA PHE A 57 12.36 22.82 12.59
C PHE A 57 12.41 21.80 11.44
N PHE A 58 11.88 22.15 10.28
CA PHE A 58 11.79 21.23 9.15
C PHE A 58 13.12 21.05 8.40
N SER A 59 14.09 21.93 8.62
CA SER A 59 15.48 21.73 8.19
C SER A 59 16.32 20.94 9.20
N GLY A 60 15.82 20.73 10.42
CA GLY A 60 16.55 20.10 11.50
C GLY A 60 17.59 21.01 12.18
N ASN A 61 17.58 22.33 11.90
CA ASN A 61 18.46 23.29 12.58
C ASN A 61 18.07 23.51 14.04
N LYS A 62 16.78 23.37 14.35
CA LYS A 62 16.24 23.42 15.69
C LYS A 62 15.38 22.18 15.94
N ILE A 63 15.46 21.62 17.14
CA ILE A 63 14.64 20.47 17.54
C ILE A 63 13.44 20.97 18.32
N PRO A 64 12.21 20.61 17.92
CA PRO A 64 11.01 20.95 18.68
C PRO A 64 11.07 20.42 20.12
N GLU A 65 10.51 21.16 21.07
CA GLU A 65 10.45 20.72 22.46
C GLU A 65 9.63 19.41 22.58
N GLY A 66 10.21 18.38 23.20
CA GLY A 66 9.57 17.07 23.37
C GLY A 66 9.87 16.04 22.28
N ALA A 67 10.49 16.46 21.17
CA ALA A 67 11.01 15.53 20.16
C ALA A 67 12.21 14.73 20.72
N GLU A 68 12.31 13.45 20.34
CA GLU A 68 13.41 12.55 20.70
C GLU A 68 14.01 11.96 19.40
N PRO A 69 14.95 12.67 18.75
CA PRO A 69 15.46 12.28 17.45
C PRO A 69 16.22 10.95 17.45
N ILE A 70 15.77 10.02 16.61
CA ILE A 70 16.37 8.69 16.46
C ILE A 70 16.49 8.27 14.99
N ALA A 71 17.43 7.36 14.70
CA ALA A 71 17.55 6.69 13.42
C ALA A 71 17.31 5.18 13.61
N MET A 72 16.33 4.62 12.90
CA MET A 72 15.88 3.23 13.11
C MET A 72 16.85 2.22 12.50
N ALA A 73 17.04 1.09 13.19
CA ALA A 73 17.81 -0.04 12.70
C ALA A 73 16.91 -1.02 11.92
N TYR A 74 17.37 -1.45 10.74
CA TYR A 74 16.71 -2.51 9.98
C TYR A 74 17.70 -3.19 9.03
N SER A 75 17.30 -4.34 8.47
CA SER A 75 17.98 -5.07 7.40
C SER A 75 17.04 -5.16 6.19
N GLY A 76 17.38 -5.94 5.17
CA GLY A 76 16.45 -6.12 4.05
C GLY A 76 17.00 -7.03 2.95
N HIS A 77 16.11 -7.69 2.24
CA HIS A 77 16.42 -8.32 0.98
C HIS A 77 16.33 -7.29 -0.14
N GLN A 78 17.48 -6.94 -0.71
CA GLN A 78 17.60 -6.01 -1.83
C GLN A 78 17.76 -6.81 -3.12
N PHE A 79 16.80 -6.69 -4.05
CA PHE A 79 16.77 -7.47 -5.30
C PHE A 79 16.90 -8.99 -5.09
N GLY A 80 16.41 -9.50 -3.95
CA GLY A 80 16.46 -10.91 -3.57
C GLY A 80 17.70 -11.32 -2.77
N GLY A 81 18.76 -10.51 -2.72
CA GLY A 81 19.93 -10.74 -1.87
C GLY A 81 19.74 -10.14 -0.48
N PHE A 82 20.07 -10.89 0.58
CA PHE A 82 19.95 -10.38 1.95
C PHE A 82 21.10 -9.43 2.31
N SER A 83 20.75 -8.22 2.76
CA SER A 83 21.68 -7.27 3.36
C SER A 83 21.43 -7.25 4.88
N PRO A 84 22.37 -7.76 5.69
CA PRO A 84 22.15 -7.94 7.13
C PRO A 84 22.10 -6.61 7.91
N GLN A 85 22.60 -5.52 7.33
CA GLN A 85 22.64 -4.21 7.97
C GLN A 85 22.31 -3.11 6.97
N LEU A 86 21.15 -2.48 7.19
CA LEU A 86 20.69 -1.26 6.53
C LEU A 86 20.50 -0.18 7.61
N GLY A 87 19.26 0.25 7.87
CA GLY A 87 18.91 1.30 8.80
C GLY A 87 18.64 2.64 8.09
N ASP A 88 18.10 3.58 8.86
CA ASP A 88 17.79 4.93 8.39
C ASP A 88 19.08 5.68 8.06
N GLY A 89 19.64 5.48 6.86
CA GLY A 89 20.94 6.02 6.49
C GLY A 89 20.97 7.52 6.16
N ARG A 90 19.79 8.14 6.01
CA ARG A 90 19.61 9.58 5.73
C ARG A 90 18.27 10.09 6.25
N ALA A 91 17.72 9.40 7.24
CA ALA A 91 16.42 9.72 7.78
C ALA A 91 16.51 9.74 9.30
N ILE A 92 15.79 10.66 9.92
CA ILE A 92 15.77 10.85 11.38
C ILE A 92 14.33 11.04 11.79
N LEU A 93 13.80 10.10 12.58
CA LEU A 93 12.50 10.24 13.21
C LEU A 93 12.64 11.30 14.31
N LEU A 94 12.03 12.46 14.14
CA LEU A 94 12.02 13.51 15.17
C LEU A 94 11.20 13.09 16.38
N GLY A 95 10.07 12.45 16.12
CA GLY A 95 9.16 12.01 17.16
C GLY A 95 7.80 11.63 16.59
N GLU A 96 6.86 11.44 17.49
CA GLU A 96 5.51 10.98 17.13
C GLU A 96 4.47 11.96 17.67
N VAL A 97 3.42 12.22 16.91
CA VAL A 97 2.27 13.03 17.33
C VAL A 97 0.99 12.22 17.21
N LYS A 98 -0.09 12.68 17.85
CA LYS A 98 -1.43 12.14 17.62
C LYS A 98 -2.28 13.15 16.87
N ASP A 99 -2.97 12.69 15.84
CA ASP A 99 -3.94 13.51 15.12
C ASP A 99 -5.23 13.72 15.93
N LYS A 100 -6.17 14.46 15.34
CA LYS A 100 -7.47 14.78 15.95
C LYS A 100 -8.32 13.54 16.28
N ASP A 101 -8.09 12.42 15.61
CA ASP A 101 -8.78 11.14 15.83
C ASP A 101 -8.02 10.24 16.82
N GLY A 102 -6.89 10.73 17.35
CA GLY A 102 -6.03 10.00 18.28
C GLY A 102 -5.13 8.97 17.61
N ILE A 103 -5.08 8.93 16.28
CA ILE A 103 -4.18 8.08 15.51
C ILE A 103 -2.77 8.67 15.60
N ARG A 104 -1.79 7.79 15.81
CA ARG A 104 -0.40 8.15 15.98
C ARG A 104 0.30 8.25 14.63
N HIS A 105 1.08 9.32 14.46
CA HIS A 105 1.86 9.59 13.26
C HIS A 105 3.32 9.88 13.62
N ASP A 106 4.23 9.24 12.88
CA ASP A 106 5.66 9.47 12.93
C ASP A 106 6.03 10.69 12.08
N ILE A 107 6.85 11.61 12.60
CA ILE A 107 7.40 12.75 11.85
C ILE A 107 8.90 12.51 11.61
N GLN A 108 9.29 12.29 10.36
CA GLN A 108 10.66 11.94 9.97
C GLN A 108 11.25 12.97 9.01
N LEU A 109 12.44 13.46 9.29
CA LEU A 109 13.22 14.26 8.33
C LEU A 109 14.06 13.33 7.46
N LYS A 110 13.96 13.46 6.14
CA LYS A 110 14.75 12.71 5.15
C LYS A 110 15.66 13.65 4.38
N GLY A 111 16.96 13.37 4.43
CA GLY A 111 18.03 14.23 3.91
C GLY A 111 18.68 15.14 4.96
N SER A 112 18.35 14.95 6.24
CA SER A 112 18.73 15.84 7.33
C SER A 112 20.06 15.50 7.99
N GLY A 113 20.93 14.71 7.35
CA GLY A 113 22.28 14.45 7.86
C GLY A 113 22.63 12.97 7.99
N LYS A 114 23.89 12.73 8.39
CA LYS A 114 24.43 11.39 8.56
C LYS A 114 23.88 10.72 9.80
N THR A 115 23.77 9.41 9.71
CA THR A 115 23.42 8.55 10.83
C THR A 115 24.46 7.42 10.94
N PRO A 116 24.47 6.65 12.03
CA PRO A 116 25.26 5.42 12.11
C PRO A 116 24.98 4.41 10.97
N TRP A 117 23.87 4.58 10.24
CA TRP A 117 23.38 3.68 9.20
C TRP A 117 23.68 4.18 7.77
N SER A 118 24.40 5.29 7.59
CA SER A 118 24.63 5.90 6.27
C SER A 118 25.49 5.06 5.32
N ARG A 119 26.20 4.01 5.78
CA ARG A 119 27.00 3.07 4.97
C ARG A 119 27.93 3.75 3.93
N GLY A 120 28.50 4.89 4.29
CA GLY A 120 29.39 5.69 3.44
C GLY A 120 28.71 6.85 2.69
N GLY A 121 27.38 6.92 2.68
CA GLY A 121 26.62 8.05 2.15
C GLY A 121 26.78 9.34 2.97
N ASP A 122 26.43 10.46 2.35
CA ASP A 122 26.51 11.79 2.96
C ASP A 122 25.35 12.12 3.91
N GLY A 123 24.30 11.29 3.95
CA GLY A 123 23.10 11.53 4.77
C GLY A 123 22.20 12.65 4.24
N ARG A 124 22.53 13.23 3.07
CA ARG A 124 21.80 14.35 2.46
C ARG A 124 20.97 13.85 1.27
N SER A 125 19.99 14.66 0.87
CA SER A 125 19.17 14.42 -0.31
C SER A 125 19.34 15.54 -1.32
N ALA A 126 19.49 15.19 -2.60
CA ALA A 126 19.32 16.16 -3.68
C ALA A 126 17.84 16.60 -3.74
N LEU A 127 17.61 17.81 -4.25
CA LEU A 127 16.29 18.44 -4.30
C LEU A 127 15.31 17.69 -5.22
N GLY A 128 15.76 17.17 -6.36
CA GLY A 128 14.89 16.44 -7.29
C GLY A 128 14.15 15.24 -6.67
N PRO A 129 14.84 14.31 -5.98
CA PRO A 129 14.20 13.22 -5.22
C PRO A 129 13.19 13.70 -4.17
N VAL A 130 13.46 14.82 -3.50
CA VAL A 130 12.56 15.40 -2.51
C VAL A 130 11.26 15.91 -3.16
N ILE A 131 11.39 16.62 -4.29
CA ILE A 131 10.25 17.10 -5.09
C ILE A 131 9.42 15.92 -5.62
N ARG A 132 10.08 14.88 -6.14
CA ARG A 132 9.41 13.66 -6.62
C ARG A 132 8.61 13.01 -5.50
N GLU A 133 9.24 12.75 -4.36
CA GLU A 133 8.58 12.08 -3.24
C GLU A 133 7.38 12.89 -2.74
N TYR A 134 7.48 14.22 -2.61
CA TYR A 134 6.34 15.07 -2.26
C TYR A 134 5.18 14.95 -3.25
N LEU A 135 5.45 15.14 -4.55
CA LEU A 135 4.40 15.11 -5.58
C LEU A 135 3.71 13.75 -5.64
N LEU A 136 4.47 12.66 -5.62
CA LEU A 136 3.91 11.33 -5.74
C LEU A 136 3.15 10.91 -4.48
N CYS A 137 3.68 11.17 -3.28
CA CYS A 137 3.02 10.73 -2.06
C CYS A 137 1.71 11.48 -1.79
N GLU A 138 1.67 12.79 -2.07
CA GLU A 138 0.44 13.58 -1.92
C GLU A 138 -0.58 13.24 -3.02
N ALA A 139 -0.14 12.97 -4.25
CA ALA A 139 -1.04 12.47 -5.30
C ALA A 139 -1.61 11.10 -4.94
N MET A 140 -0.78 10.18 -4.44
CA MET A 140 -1.23 8.85 -3.99
C MET A 140 -2.28 8.95 -2.88
N HIS A 141 -2.11 9.89 -1.95
CA HIS A 141 -3.11 10.14 -0.92
C HIS A 141 -4.45 10.61 -1.51
N LYS A 142 -4.42 11.59 -2.42
CA LYS A 142 -5.64 12.09 -3.08
C LYS A 142 -6.28 11.07 -4.03
N LEU A 143 -5.50 10.10 -4.54
CA LEU A 143 -5.97 8.93 -5.29
C LEU A 143 -6.53 7.80 -4.38
N GLY A 144 -6.58 8.02 -3.07
CA GLY A 144 -7.11 7.06 -2.10
C GLY A 144 -6.19 5.88 -1.81
N VAL A 145 -4.90 5.98 -2.10
CA VAL A 145 -3.91 4.94 -1.78
C VAL A 145 -3.35 5.17 -0.38
N PRO A 146 -3.31 4.17 0.51
CA PRO A 146 -2.56 4.26 1.75
C PRO A 146 -1.08 4.56 1.48
N THR A 147 -0.56 5.65 2.06
CA THR A 147 0.78 6.16 1.75
C THR A 147 1.33 7.01 2.88
N THR A 148 2.65 7.07 3.00
CA THR A 148 3.30 8.19 3.69
C THR A 148 2.86 9.52 3.08
N ARG A 149 2.83 10.55 3.91
CA ARG A 149 2.48 11.92 3.57
C ARG A 149 3.70 12.83 3.67
N ALA A 150 3.61 14.01 3.08
CA ALA A 150 4.66 15.02 3.18
C ALA A 150 4.12 16.30 3.85
N LEU A 151 4.72 16.65 4.99
CA LEU A 151 4.35 17.82 5.78
C LEU A 151 5.06 19.09 5.30
N ALA A 152 6.35 18.97 4.93
CA ALA A 152 7.14 20.11 4.50
C ALA A 152 8.26 19.71 3.54
N VAL A 153 8.62 20.65 2.66
CA VAL A 153 9.80 20.59 1.79
C VAL A 153 10.62 21.84 2.03
N VAL A 154 11.90 21.67 2.34
CA VAL A 154 12.84 22.77 2.51
C VAL A 154 14.08 22.60 1.65
N THR A 155 14.61 23.69 1.09
CA THR A 155 15.97 23.74 0.54
C THR A 155 16.98 23.79 1.69
N THR A 156 18.22 23.35 1.45
CA THR A 156 19.29 23.44 2.47
C THR A 156 20.22 24.65 2.27
N GLY A 157 20.23 25.24 1.08
CA GLY A 157 21.24 26.22 0.65
C GLY A 157 22.59 25.59 0.29
N GLU A 158 22.74 24.29 0.45
CA GLU A 158 23.98 23.54 0.18
C GLU A 158 23.88 22.78 -1.14
N LYS A 159 25.05 22.37 -1.68
CA LYS A 159 25.12 21.43 -2.79
C LYS A 159 25.40 20.02 -2.28
N VAL A 160 24.72 19.06 -2.88
CA VAL A 160 24.84 17.62 -2.63
C VAL A 160 25.51 16.98 -3.83
N MET A 161 26.57 16.21 -3.59
CA MET A 161 27.35 15.58 -4.66
C MET A 161 26.70 14.27 -5.11
N ARG A 162 26.31 14.21 -6.38
CA ARG A 162 25.93 12.97 -7.09
C ARG A 162 26.84 12.84 -8.32
N GLU A 163 26.33 12.35 -9.46
CA GLU A 163 27.06 12.44 -10.73
C GLU A 163 27.47 13.89 -11.05
N MET A 164 26.61 14.84 -10.71
CA MET A 164 26.90 16.27 -10.73
C MET A 164 26.47 16.91 -9.40
N PRO A 165 27.03 18.07 -9.02
CA PRO A 165 26.54 18.84 -7.88
C PRO A 165 25.08 19.25 -8.09
N LYS A 166 24.20 18.91 -7.14
CA LYS A 166 22.77 19.26 -7.15
C LYS A 166 22.39 20.09 -5.92
N PRO A 167 21.38 20.96 -5.98
CA PRO A 167 20.85 21.62 -4.78
C PRO A 167 20.37 20.58 -3.75
N GLY A 168 20.62 20.83 -2.48
CA GLY A 168 20.14 20.00 -1.39
C GLY A 168 18.70 20.32 -0.98
N GLY A 169 17.97 19.29 -0.57
CA GLY A 169 16.63 19.44 0.00
C GLY A 169 16.39 18.48 1.16
N ILE A 170 15.45 18.82 2.03
CA ILE A 170 14.97 17.96 3.13
C ILE A 170 13.46 17.81 2.99
N LEU A 171 12.98 16.58 3.13
CA LEU A 171 11.57 16.25 3.18
C LEU A 171 11.17 15.92 4.62
N THR A 172 10.12 16.57 5.13
CA THR A 172 9.46 16.15 6.36
C THR A 172 8.34 15.18 6.00
N ARG A 173 8.59 13.89 6.21
CA ARG A 173 7.66 12.80 5.93
C ARG A 173 6.82 12.50 7.17
N VAL A 174 5.59 12.07 6.92
CA VAL A 174 4.64 11.63 7.95
C VAL A 174 4.12 10.24 7.58
N ALA A 175 4.07 9.33 8.53
CA ALA A 175 3.52 7.98 8.32
C ALA A 175 2.78 7.51 9.57
N THR A 176 1.85 6.58 9.43
CA THR A 176 1.27 5.96 10.64
C THR A 176 2.29 5.04 11.33
N GLY A 177 3.36 4.62 10.64
CA GLY A 177 4.52 3.93 11.21
C GLY A 177 5.62 3.63 10.16
N TYR A 178 6.89 3.73 10.54
CA TYR A 178 8.05 3.41 9.66
C TYR A 178 8.64 2.00 9.85
N VAL A 179 7.98 1.12 10.60
CA VAL A 179 8.40 -0.28 10.72
C VAL A 179 8.19 -1.02 9.40
N ARG A 180 9.20 -1.77 8.98
CA ARG A 180 9.26 -2.47 7.69
C ARG A 180 9.37 -3.98 7.91
N VAL A 181 9.11 -4.78 6.87
CA VAL A 181 9.51 -6.20 6.89
C VAL A 181 11.00 -6.34 7.20
N GLY A 182 11.83 -5.43 6.68
CA GLY A 182 13.26 -5.32 7.01
C GLY A 182 13.59 -5.15 8.50
N THR A 183 12.72 -4.51 9.29
CA THR A 183 12.92 -4.35 10.74
C THR A 183 12.76 -5.69 11.47
N PHE A 184 11.78 -6.50 11.07
CA PHE A 184 11.62 -7.86 11.59
C PHE A 184 12.78 -8.77 11.17
N GLN A 185 13.23 -8.66 9.91
CA GLN A 185 14.37 -9.42 9.41
C GLN A 185 15.65 -9.11 10.16
N TYR A 186 15.84 -7.88 10.62
CA TYR A 186 17.01 -7.47 11.39
C TYR A 186 17.13 -8.31 12.68
N PHE A 187 16.08 -8.34 13.49
CA PHE A 187 16.08 -9.10 14.75
C PHE A 187 16.06 -10.61 14.53
N ALA A 188 15.29 -11.09 13.54
CA ALA A 188 15.24 -12.52 13.23
C ALA A 188 16.61 -13.05 12.78
N SER A 189 17.35 -12.30 11.94
CA SER A 189 18.68 -12.71 11.47
C SER A 189 19.74 -12.79 12.57
N GLN A 190 19.50 -12.12 13.71
CA GLN A 190 20.38 -12.14 14.88
C GLN A 190 19.97 -13.22 15.91
N GLY A 191 18.85 -13.92 15.68
CA GLY A 191 18.27 -14.84 16.67
C GLY A 191 17.72 -14.13 17.91
N ASN A 192 17.47 -12.82 17.85
CA ASN A 192 16.98 -12.02 18.99
C ASN A 192 15.46 -12.12 19.10
N ILE A 193 14.99 -13.25 19.62
CA ILE A 193 13.56 -13.57 19.75
C ILE A 193 12.86 -12.60 20.71
N ASP A 194 13.53 -12.13 21.76
CA ASP A 194 12.93 -11.23 22.75
C ASP A 194 12.61 -9.86 22.17
N ASP A 195 13.47 -9.31 21.33
CA ASP A 195 13.17 -8.04 20.65
C ASP A 195 12.16 -8.24 19.52
N LEU A 196 12.21 -9.37 18.82
CA LEU A 196 11.19 -9.73 17.84
C LEU A 196 9.77 -9.79 18.46
N LYS A 197 9.61 -10.35 19.67
CA LYS A 197 8.34 -10.34 20.41
C LYS A 197 7.90 -8.91 20.76
N LYS A 198 8.81 -8.06 21.23
CA LYS A 198 8.51 -6.66 21.54
C LYS A 198 8.07 -5.90 20.29
N LEU A 199 8.74 -6.12 19.15
CA LEU A 199 8.38 -5.51 17.88
C LEU A 199 6.98 -5.97 17.41
N ALA A 200 6.71 -7.27 17.45
CA ALA A 200 5.40 -7.81 17.08
C ALA A 200 4.30 -7.26 17.99
N ALA A 201 4.52 -7.22 19.31
CA ALA A 201 3.56 -6.67 20.27
C ALA A 201 3.32 -5.16 20.05
N TYR A 202 4.38 -4.41 19.70
CA TYR A 202 4.30 -3.00 19.36
C TYR A 202 3.43 -2.78 18.11
N GLU A 203 3.70 -3.49 17.02
CA GLU A 203 2.95 -3.37 15.76
C GLU A 203 1.50 -3.87 15.88
N ILE A 204 1.27 -4.97 16.60
CA ILE A 204 -0.09 -5.43 16.94
C ILE A 204 -0.83 -4.38 17.77
N GLY A 205 -0.16 -3.73 18.71
CA GLY A 205 -0.77 -2.67 19.50
C GLY A 205 -1.11 -1.43 18.70
N ARG A 206 -0.26 -1.07 17.72
CA ARG A 206 -0.32 0.18 16.96
C ARG A 206 -1.22 0.09 15.73
N HIS A 207 -1.09 -0.97 14.93
CA HIS A 207 -1.71 -1.08 13.61
C HIS A 207 -2.77 -2.19 13.52
N TYR A 208 -2.63 -3.25 14.31
CA TYR A 208 -3.48 -4.43 14.20
C TYR A 208 -4.07 -4.90 15.54
N PRO A 209 -4.73 -4.02 16.32
CA PRO A 209 -5.25 -4.38 17.64
C PRO A 209 -6.26 -5.55 17.59
N GLN A 210 -6.94 -5.73 16.45
CA GLN A 210 -7.81 -6.87 16.18
C GLN A 210 -7.10 -8.22 16.26
N ALA A 211 -5.80 -8.30 15.92
CA ALA A 211 -5.03 -9.55 15.95
C ALA A 211 -4.91 -10.12 17.37
N LYS A 212 -5.08 -9.30 18.42
CA LYS A 212 -5.13 -9.73 19.82
C LYS A 212 -6.28 -10.72 20.11
N ARG A 213 -7.31 -10.76 19.25
CA ARG A 213 -8.40 -11.75 19.36
C ARG A 213 -7.91 -13.18 19.10
N GLY A 214 -6.81 -13.35 18.39
CA GLY A 214 -6.28 -14.65 17.96
C GLY A 214 -6.74 -15.02 16.56
N PHE A 215 -6.11 -16.05 16.00
CA PHE A 215 -6.44 -16.62 14.69
C PHE A 215 -7.29 -17.88 14.87
N SER A 216 -8.38 -17.98 14.13
CA SER A 216 -9.23 -19.18 14.04
C SER A 216 -9.15 -19.73 12.61
N PRO A 217 -8.90 -21.03 12.41
CA PRO A 217 -8.82 -21.65 11.09
C PRO A 217 -10.11 -21.52 10.27
N ALA A 218 -9.98 -21.47 8.95
CA ALA A 218 -11.10 -21.34 8.03
C ALA A 218 -12.02 -22.58 7.96
N ASP A 219 -11.54 -23.75 8.39
CA ASP A 219 -12.29 -24.99 8.42
C ASP A 219 -13.21 -25.14 9.66
N GLY A 220 -13.25 -24.13 10.52
CA GLY A 220 -14.09 -24.14 11.72
C GLY A 220 -13.67 -25.17 12.76
N SER A 221 -12.45 -25.72 12.69
CA SER A 221 -11.89 -26.61 13.71
C SER A 221 -11.53 -25.87 15.01
N SER A 222 -12.50 -25.16 15.60
CA SER A 222 -12.49 -24.91 17.04
C SER A 222 -12.88 -26.21 17.74
N ALA A 223 -12.15 -26.61 18.79
CA ALA A 223 -12.36 -27.86 19.53
C ALA A 223 -13.86 -28.18 19.71
N ALA A 224 -14.31 -29.25 19.04
CA ALA A 224 -15.71 -29.66 18.99
C ALA A 224 -16.22 -30.29 20.31
N ASP A 225 -15.38 -30.38 21.36
CA ASP A 225 -15.73 -31.06 22.61
C ASP A 225 -16.03 -30.11 23.79
N GLY A 226 -15.98 -28.79 23.58
CA GLY A 226 -16.28 -27.81 24.63
C GLY A 226 -15.32 -27.86 25.81
N SER A 227 -14.15 -28.49 25.67
CA SER A 227 -13.09 -28.53 26.67
C SER A 227 -11.77 -27.96 26.14
N GLU A 228 -11.10 -27.24 27.03
CA GLU A 228 -9.81 -26.53 26.87
C GLU A 228 -9.85 -25.17 26.14
N GLN A 229 -9.23 -24.18 26.79
CA GLN A 229 -9.13 -22.80 26.34
C GLN A 229 -8.59 -22.72 24.91
N GLU A 230 -9.38 -22.14 24.00
CA GLU A 230 -8.92 -21.84 22.64
C GLU A 230 -7.61 -21.03 22.73
N VAL A 231 -6.50 -21.64 22.32
CA VAL A 231 -5.18 -21.00 22.33
C VAL A 231 -5.23 -19.89 21.29
N LYS A 232 -5.33 -18.64 21.75
CA LYS A 232 -5.26 -17.47 20.87
C LYS A 232 -3.90 -17.44 20.21
N LYS A 233 -3.88 -17.37 18.88
CA LYS A 233 -2.66 -17.25 18.06
C LYS A 233 -2.48 -15.83 17.48
N PRO A 234 -2.23 -14.79 18.32
CA PRO A 234 -2.19 -13.41 17.86
C PRO A 234 -1.10 -13.13 16.82
N TYR A 235 0.05 -13.82 16.85
CA TYR A 235 1.07 -13.61 15.82
C TYR A 235 0.66 -14.18 14.46
N VAL A 236 -0.14 -15.25 14.42
CA VAL A 236 -0.70 -15.79 13.16
C VAL A 236 -1.77 -14.84 12.62
N ALA A 237 -2.61 -14.30 13.51
CA ALA A 237 -3.58 -13.26 13.13
C ALA A 237 -2.88 -11.99 12.62
N PHE A 238 -1.78 -11.58 13.27
CA PHE A 238 -0.97 -10.45 12.82
C PHE A 238 -0.41 -10.66 11.42
N LEU A 239 0.13 -11.85 11.12
CA LEU A 239 0.54 -12.20 9.76
C LEU A 239 -0.62 -12.06 8.77
N LYS A 240 -1.81 -12.57 9.11
CA LYS A 240 -3.02 -12.47 8.27
C LYS A 240 -3.39 -11.02 7.97
N GLU A 241 -3.39 -10.16 8.98
CA GLU A 241 -3.74 -8.74 8.80
C GLU A 241 -2.72 -8.01 7.92
N VAL A 242 -1.41 -8.27 8.09
CA VAL A 242 -0.36 -7.69 7.24
C VAL A 242 -0.47 -8.19 5.80
N VAL A 243 -0.72 -9.49 5.60
CA VAL A 243 -0.97 -10.08 4.27
C VAL A 243 -2.15 -9.40 3.59
N ASN A 244 -3.26 -9.19 4.31
CA ASN A 244 -4.44 -8.54 3.79
C ASN A 244 -4.19 -7.07 3.42
N ALA A 245 -3.54 -6.30 4.31
CA ALA A 245 -3.21 -4.90 4.08
C ALA A 245 -2.31 -4.72 2.84
N GLN A 246 -1.31 -5.59 2.68
CA GLN A 246 -0.37 -5.57 1.55
C GLN A 246 -1.03 -6.00 0.23
N ALA A 247 -1.86 -7.04 0.26
CA ALA A 247 -2.64 -7.45 -0.92
C ALA A 247 -3.56 -6.32 -1.40
N LYS A 248 -4.25 -5.63 -0.49
CA LYS A 248 -5.09 -4.47 -0.79
C LYS A 248 -4.28 -3.31 -1.38
N LEU A 249 -3.14 -2.98 -0.77
CA LEU A 249 -2.26 -1.90 -1.23
C LEU A 249 -1.76 -2.16 -2.66
N ILE A 250 -1.23 -3.36 -2.92
CA ILE A 250 -0.69 -3.72 -4.23
C ILE A 250 -1.82 -3.77 -5.27
N ALA A 251 -3.00 -4.29 -4.93
CA ALA A 251 -4.16 -4.24 -5.83
C ALA A 251 -4.50 -2.80 -6.26
N LYS A 252 -4.45 -1.84 -5.33
CA LYS A 252 -4.66 -0.42 -5.63
C LYS A 252 -3.56 0.17 -6.52
N TRP A 253 -2.30 -0.19 -6.31
CA TRP A 253 -1.21 0.22 -7.22
C TRP A 253 -1.44 -0.28 -8.64
N MET A 254 -1.83 -1.55 -8.77
CA MET A 254 -2.10 -2.16 -10.06
C MET A 254 -3.29 -1.49 -10.75
N SER A 255 -4.36 -1.14 -10.04
CA SER A 255 -5.52 -0.47 -10.66
C SER A 255 -5.24 0.95 -11.17
N LEU A 256 -4.18 1.58 -10.68
CA LEU A 256 -3.74 2.92 -11.06
C LEU A 256 -2.54 2.92 -12.04
N GLY A 257 -2.01 1.75 -12.43
CA GLY A 257 -0.83 1.69 -13.28
C GLY A 257 0.44 2.20 -12.58
N PHE A 258 0.47 2.20 -11.24
CA PHE A 258 1.61 2.62 -10.45
C PHE A 258 2.66 1.51 -10.34
N ILE A 259 3.92 1.86 -10.55
CA ILE A 259 5.08 0.99 -10.43
C ILE A 259 5.99 1.55 -9.35
N HIS A 260 6.19 0.80 -8.25
CA HIS A 260 7.05 1.22 -7.15
C HIS A 260 8.55 1.20 -7.52
N GLY A 261 8.96 0.27 -8.39
CA GLY A 261 10.32 0.18 -8.93
C GLY A 261 11.39 -0.40 -8.01
N VAL A 262 11.19 -0.43 -6.68
CA VAL A 262 12.13 -1.04 -5.70
C VAL A 262 11.36 -1.63 -4.51
N MET A 263 10.67 -2.75 -4.75
CA MET A 263 9.93 -3.48 -3.70
C MET A 263 10.87 -4.42 -2.92
N ASN A 264 11.97 -3.88 -2.38
CA ASN A 264 12.78 -4.59 -1.40
C ASN A 264 11.97 -4.78 -0.10
N THR A 265 12.34 -5.74 0.75
CA THR A 265 11.64 -5.94 2.03
C THR A 265 11.84 -4.79 3.02
N ASP A 266 12.92 -4.01 2.89
CA ASP A 266 13.09 -2.76 3.63
C ASP A 266 12.16 -1.65 3.12
N ASN A 267 11.58 -1.75 1.93
CA ASN A 267 10.59 -0.79 1.42
C ASN A 267 9.14 -1.30 1.54
N MET A 268 8.91 -2.31 2.38
CA MET A 268 7.58 -2.86 2.60
C MET A 268 7.12 -2.55 4.03
N SER A 269 6.22 -1.56 4.14
CA SER A 269 5.67 -1.09 5.41
C SER A 269 4.82 -2.16 6.10
N ILE A 270 5.01 -2.36 7.41
CA ILE A 270 4.12 -3.21 8.19
C ILE A 270 2.73 -2.58 8.33
N ALA A 271 2.61 -1.24 8.30
CA ALA A 271 1.33 -0.53 8.37
C ALA A 271 0.46 -0.67 7.10
N GLY A 272 0.98 -1.26 6.02
CA GLY A 272 0.23 -1.38 4.76
C GLY A 272 0.16 -0.06 3.97
N GLU A 273 1.17 0.79 4.10
CA GLU A 273 1.30 2.07 3.38
C GLU A 273 2.39 2.00 2.29
N THR A 274 2.19 2.76 1.22
CA THR A 274 3.26 3.05 0.24
C THR A 274 4.35 3.89 0.91
N ILE A 275 5.61 3.43 0.87
CA ILE A 275 6.76 4.10 1.47
C ILE A 275 7.92 4.20 0.48
N ASP A 276 8.80 5.19 0.67
CA ASP A 276 10.06 5.34 -0.08
C ASP A 276 9.90 5.46 -1.62
N TYR A 277 9.39 6.62 -2.02
CA TYR A 277 9.20 7.03 -3.42
C TYR A 277 10.54 7.35 -4.12
N GLY A 278 11.34 6.32 -4.37
CA GLY A 278 12.57 6.42 -5.15
C GLY A 278 12.27 6.45 -6.67
N PRO A 279 12.53 5.37 -7.41
CA PRO A 279 12.32 5.33 -8.85
C PRO A 279 10.94 4.76 -9.19
N CYS A 280 9.93 5.31 -8.53
CA CYS A 280 8.54 4.96 -8.73
C CYS A 280 7.88 5.90 -9.73
N ALA A 281 6.83 5.43 -10.39
CA ALA A 281 6.23 6.12 -11.50
C ALA A 281 4.86 5.54 -11.85
N PHE A 282 4.00 6.40 -12.41
CA PHE A 282 2.77 5.97 -13.07
C PHE A 282 3.08 5.65 -14.54
N MET A 283 2.39 4.66 -15.08
CA MET A 283 2.53 4.26 -16.47
C MET A 283 1.69 5.16 -17.37
N ASP A 284 2.29 5.68 -18.44
CA ASP A 284 1.58 6.35 -19.53
C ASP A 284 0.96 5.26 -20.43
N GLU A 285 1.62 4.89 -21.55
CA GLU A 285 1.26 3.72 -22.36
C GLU A 285 1.31 2.42 -21.55
N PHE A 286 0.21 1.65 -21.58
CA PHE A 286 0.13 0.39 -20.87
C PHE A 286 1.09 -0.68 -21.42
N SER A 287 1.86 -1.30 -20.53
CA SER A 287 2.72 -2.44 -20.84
C SER A 287 2.92 -3.30 -19.59
N HIS A 288 2.61 -4.60 -19.68
CA HIS A 288 2.81 -5.54 -18.57
C HIS A 288 4.27 -5.58 -18.07
N SER A 289 5.24 -5.42 -18.97
CA SER A 289 6.67 -5.46 -18.66
C SER A 289 7.29 -4.09 -18.38
N ARG A 290 6.48 -3.05 -18.15
CA ARG A 290 7.02 -1.70 -17.90
C ARG A 290 7.87 -1.69 -16.62
N VAL A 291 9.05 -1.08 -16.71
CA VAL A 291 10.01 -0.88 -15.63
C VAL A 291 10.51 0.56 -15.71
N TYR A 292 10.58 1.25 -14.58
CA TYR A 292 11.12 2.62 -14.51
C TYR A 292 12.39 2.74 -13.67
N SER A 293 12.69 1.75 -12.83
CA SER A 293 13.90 1.78 -12.01
C SER A 293 15.14 1.57 -12.86
N SER A 294 16.03 2.56 -12.86
CA SER A 294 17.32 2.50 -13.58
C SER A 294 18.20 1.33 -13.16
N ILE A 295 18.04 0.85 -11.93
CA ILE A 295 18.79 -0.28 -11.37
C ILE A 295 18.09 -1.63 -11.58
N ASP A 296 16.84 -1.67 -12.05
CA ASP A 296 16.08 -2.90 -12.28
C ASP A 296 16.22 -3.41 -13.72
N GLN A 297 17.45 -3.76 -14.12
CA GLN A 297 17.74 -4.18 -15.49
C GLN A 297 17.05 -5.51 -15.90
N GLN A 298 16.66 -6.34 -14.91
CA GLN A 298 16.01 -7.63 -15.14
C GLN A 298 14.49 -7.55 -15.03
N GLY A 299 13.94 -6.37 -14.71
CA GLY A 299 12.51 -6.16 -14.52
C GLY A 299 11.92 -6.94 -13.35
N ARG A 300 12.69 -7.17 -12.28
CA ARG A 300 12.22 -7.82 -11.05
C ARG A 300 10.98 -7.12 -10.50
N TYR A 301 10.96 -5.79 -10.56
CA TYR A 301 9.90 -4.93 -10.06
C TYR A 301 9.06 -4.30 -11.19
N ALA A 302 9.02 -4.94 -12.37
CA ALA A 302 8.10 -4.56 -13.44
C ALA A 302 6.64 -4.57 -12.98
N TYR A 303 5.78 -3.80 -13.63
CA TYR A 303 4.35 -3.69 -13.31
C TYR A 303 3.68 -5.05 -13.02
N LYS A 304 3.76 -6.01 -13.96
CA LYS A 304 3.14 -7.33 -13.81
C LYS A 304 3.68 -8.17 -12.65
N ASN A 305 4.91 -7.89 -12.18
CA ASN A 305 5.60 -8.69 -11.18
C ASN A 305 5.29 -8.21 -9.75
N GLN A 306 4.77 -7.00 -9.55
CA GLN A 306 4.52 -6.42 -8.22
C GLN A 306 3.68 -7.34 -7.30
N PRO A 307 2.58 -7.99 -7.77
CA PRO A 307 1.81 -8.91 -6.93
C PRO A 307 2.61 -10.12 -6.45
N GLN A 308 3.40 -10.73 -7.34
CA GLN A 308 4.21 -11.90 -6.98
C GLN A 308 5.39 -11.53 -6.06
N ILE A 309 5.99 -10.36 -6.28
CA ILE A 309 7.01 -9.82 -5.39
C ILE A 309 6.43 -9.49 -4.01
N GLY A 310 5.20 -8.96 -3.94
CA GLY A 310 4.48 -8.77 -2.69
C GLY A 310 4.35 -10.07 -1.90
N GLN A 311 3.92 -11.16 -2.56
CA GLN A 311 3.86 -12.49 -1.94
C GLN A 311 5.24 -12.95 -1.46
N TRP A 312 6.27 -12.78 -2.29
CA TRP A 312 7.64 -13.17 -1.93
C TRP A 312 8.13 -12.42 -0.69
N ASN A 313 7.88 -11.10 -0.60
CA ASN A 313 8.22 -10.31 0.58
C ASN A 313 7.41 -10.72 1.82
N LEU A 314 6.13 -11.09 1.67
CA LEU A 314 5.29 -11.62 2.76
C LEU A 314 5.78 -12.98 3.25
N ILE A 315 6.28 -13.85 2.37
CA ILE A 315 6.97 -15.09 2.77
C ILE A 315 8.20 -14.76 3.61
N ARG A 316 9.02 -13.81 3.16
CA ARG A 316 10.20 -13.34 3.93
C ARG A 316 9.81 -12.74 5.28
N PHE A 317 8.64 -12.11 5.39
CA PHE A 317 8.11 -11.63 6.66
C PHE A 317 7.66 -12.79 7.57
N ALA A 318 6.88 -13.74 7.05
CA ALA A 318 6.39 -14.89 7.79
C ALA A 318 7.54 -15.72 8.40
N GLU A 319 8.65 -15.87 7.67
CA GLU A 319 9.86 -16.53 8.17
C GLU A 319 10.40 -15.88 9.45
N THR A 320 10.29 -14.56 9.57
CA THR A 320 10.70 -13.86 10.80
C THR A 320 9.83 -14.21 11.99
N LEU A 321 8.57 -14.61 11.78
CA LEU A 321 7.60 -14.88 12.84
C LEU A 321 7.57 -16.34 13.30
N LEU A 322 8.21 -17.26 12.57
CA LEU A 322 8.23 -18.69 12.93
C LEU A 322 8.70 -18.97 14.37
N PRO A 323 9.75 -18.30 14.91
CA PRO A 323 10.13 -18.48 16.31
C PRO A 323 9.05 -18.05 17.31
N LEU A 324 8.17 -17.12 16.92
CA LEU A 324 7.06 -16.67 17.77
C LEU A 324 5.88 -17.65 17.72
N PHE A 325 5.66 -18.31 16.58
CA PHE A 325 4.63 -19.33 16.43
C PHE A 325 4.91 -20.58 17.26
N ALA A 326 6.17 -20.83 17.60
CA ALA A 326 6.57 -21.94 18.46
C ALA A 326 5.91 -21.91 19.84
N GLU A 327 5.44 -20.75 20.31
CA GLU A 327 4.66 -20.61 21.55
C GLU A 327 3.32 -21.36 21.52
N TYR A 328 2.81 -21.67 20.32
CA TYR A 328 1.50 -22.30 20.13
C TYR A 328 1.58 -23.79 19.85
N VAL A 329 2.79 -24.35 19.71
CA VAL A 329 2.96 -25.77 19.37
C VAL A 329 2.96 -26.61 20.63
N THR A 330 2.05 -27.58 20.70
CA THR A 330 2.03 -28.57 21.78
C THR A 330 2.83 -29.82 21.39
N PRO A 331 3.37 -30.59 22.36
CA PRO A 331 4.13 -31.81 22.07
C PRO A 331 3.37 -32.85 21.22
N GLU A 332 2.04 -32.84 21.29
CA GLU A 332 1.16 -33.78 20.59
C GLU A 332 1.00 -33.44 19.09
N GLN A 333 1.30 -32.20 18.69
CA GLN A 333 1.14 -31.72 17.31
C GLN A 333 2.31 -32.09 16.40
N GLY A 334 3.35 -32.75 16.93
CA GLY A 334 4.52 -33.20 16.17
C GLY A 334 5.74 -32.30 16.39
N LYS A 335 6.62 -32.24 15.39
CA LYS A 335 7.86 -31.47 15.48
C LYS A 335 7.58 -29.96 15.36
N PRO A 336 8.00 -29.14 16.35
CA PRO A 336 7.73 -27.71 16.33
C PRO A 336 8.12 -26.99 15.04
N GLU A 337 9.28 -27.33 14.48
CA GLU A 337 9.77 -26.76 13.23
C GLU A 337 8.89 -27.04 12.01
N GLU A 338 8.12 -28.13 12.01
CA GLU A 338 7.19 -28.47 10.94
C GLU A 338 5.84 -27.77 11.18
N VAL A 339 5.35 -27.74 12.43
CA VAL A 339 4.04 -27.18 12.78
C VAL A 339 4.00 -25.65 12.58
N VAL A 340 5.05 -24.92 12.96
CA VAL A 340 5.08 -23.45 12.79
C VAL A 340 4.99 -23.04 11.31
N VAL A 341 5.55 -23.86 10.42
CA VAL A 341 5.48 -23.62 8.97
C VAL A 341 4.05 -23.79 8.46
N LEU A 342 3.29 -24.75 9.00
CA LEU A 342 1.89 -24.93 8.64
C LEU A 342 1.05 -23.69 8.97
N PHE A 343 1.26 -23.06 10.14
CA PHE A 343 0.55 -21.81 10.48
C PHE A 343 0.88 -20.67 9.50
N ALA A 344 2.13 -20.54 9.07
CA ALA A 344 2.51 -19.56 8.07
C ALA A 344 1.88 -19.86 6.71
N GLN A 345 1.93 -21.13 6.27
CA GLN A 345 1.39 -21.58 4.98
C GLN A 345 -0.11 -21.39 4.90
N GLU A 346 -0.86 -21.68 5.97
CA GLU A 346 -2.30 -21.48 6.03
C GLU A 346 -2.68 -20.06 5.63
N VAL A 347 -2.00 -19.06 6.20
CA VAL A 347 -2.22 -17.64 5.87
C VAL A 347 -1.69 -17.28 4.47
N LEU A 348 -0.47 -17.70 4.13
CA LEU A 348 0.19 -17.30 2.87
C LEU A 348 -0.48 -17.88 1.63
N ASN A 349 -1.13 -19.04 1.74
CA ASN A 349 -1.88 -19.66 0.66
C ASN A 349 -3.13 -18.84 0.26
N GLU A 350 -3.65 -17.99 1.15
CA GLU A 350 -4.79 -17.12 0.87
C GLU A 350 -4.41 -15.85 0.08
N TYR A 351 -3.13 -15.46 0.07
CA TYR A 351 -2.68 -14.18 -0.50
C TYR A 351 -3.18 -13.94 -1.94
N GLU A 352 -3.03 -14.94 -2.81
CA GLU A 352 -3.42 -14.78 -4.22
C GLU A 352 -4.92 -14.53 -4.39
N ALA A 353 -5.74 -15.22 -3.59
CA ALA A 353 -7.19 -15.04 -3.60
C ALA A 353 -7.58 -13.65 -3.08
N ILE A 354 -6.96 -13.21 -1.98
CA ILE A 354 -7.18 -11.87 -1.38
C ILE A 354 -6.78 -10.77 -2.37
N TYR A 355 -5.58 -10.87 -2.96
CA TYR A 355 -5.11 -9.91 -3.97
C TYR A 355 -6.06 -9.85 -5.18
N LYS A 356 -6.43 -11.01 -5.75
CA LYS A 356 -7.33 -11.07 -6.90
C LYS A 356 -8.70 -10.45 -6.57
N HIS A 357 -9.21 -10.68 -5.36
CA HIS A 357 -10.45 -10.08 -4.91
C HIS A 357 -10.37 -8.54 -4.90
N TYR A 358 -9.36 -7.97 -4.22
CA TYR A 358 -9.18 -6.52 -4.19
C TYR A 358 -8.93 -5.93 -5.58
N TRP A 359 -8.08 -6.56 -6.38
CA TRP A 359 -7.78 -6.08 -7.74
C TRP A 359 -9.01 -6.11 -8.64
N LEU A 360 -9.79 -7.19 -8.60
CA LEU A 360 -11.02 -7.31 -9.38
C LEU A 360 -12.03 -6.23 -8.97
N ASN A 361 -12.19 -5.97 -7.68
CA ASN A 361 -13.10 -4.94 -7.19
C ASN A 361 -12.68 -3.53 -7.63
N GLU A 362 -11.39 -3.22 -7.58
CA GLU A 362 -10.86 -1.96 -8.07
C GLU A 362 -11.11 -1.81 -9.58
N MET A 363 -10.80 -2.82 -10.37
CA MET A 363 -10.97 -2.78 -11.83
C MET A 363 -12.43 -2.77 -12.28
N ARG A 364 -13.35 -3.40 -11.54
CA ARG A 364 -14.79 -3.34 -11.78
C ARG A 364 -15.34 -1.92 -11.68
N GLN A 365 -14.98 -1.22 -10.60
CA GLN A 365 -15.43 0.16 -10.39
C GLN A 365 -14.95 1.07 -11.53
N LYS A 366 -13.71 0.86 -12.01
CA LYS A 366 -13.15 1.60 -13.16
C LYS A 366 -13.93 1.37 -14.46
N LEU A 367 -14.72 0.29 -14.55
CA LEU A 367 -15.55 -0.09 -15.69
C LEU A 367 -17.06 0.08 -15.43
N GLY A 368 -17.44 0.71 -14.32
CA GLY A 368 -18.85 0.94 -13.95
C GLY A 368 -19.60 -0.31 -13.50
N LEU A 369 -18.89 -1.42 -13.27
CA LEU A 369 -19.47 -2.66 -12.78
C LEU A 369 -19.57 -2.58 -11.25
N GLN A 370 -20.73 -2.91 -10.69
CA GLN A 370 -20.87 -2.88 -9.24
C GLN A 370 -20.09 -4.02 -8.61
N THR A 371 -19.65 -3.76 -7.38
CA THR A 371 -19.07 -4.82 -6.56
C THR A 371 -20.21 -5.71 -6.13
N THR A 372 -20.21 -6.97 -6.57
CA THR A 372 -20.96 -8.01 -5.88
C THR A 372 -20.34 -8.22 -4.50
N GLU A 373 -20.67 -7.37 -3.53
CA GLU A 373 -20.37 -7.62 -2.11
C GLU A 373 -21.07 -8.89 -1.61
N PHE A 374 -22.12 -9.31 -2.33
CA PHE A 374 -22.74 -10.60 -2.15
C PHE A 374 -21.78 -11.70 -2.60
N LEU A 375 -21.26 -12.42 -1.59
CA LEU A 375 -20.71 -13.78 -1.71
C LEU A 375 -19.29 -13.76 -2.33
N LEU A 376 -18.18 -13.72 -1.57
CA LEU A 376 -17.69 -14.80 -0.71
C LEU A 376 -16.24 -14.49 -0.31
N THR A 377 -15.93 -14.34 0.98
CA THR A 377 -14.57 -14.71 1.39
C THR A 377 -14.44 -16.24 1.26
N PRO A 378 -13.25 -16.80 1.04
CA PRO A 378 -13.02 -18.24 1.14
C PRO A 378 -13.65 -18.84 2.41
N GLU A 379 -13.63 -18.09 3.51
CA GLU A 379 -14.26 -18.42 4.79
C GLU A 379 -15.78 -18.57 4.67
N LYS A 380 -16.50 -17.64 4.02
CA LYS A 380 -17.96 -17.75 3.79
C LYS A 380 -18.32 -18.94 2.89
N ILE A 381 -17.47 -19.30 1.92
CA ILE A 381 -17.67 -20.50 1.08
C ILE A 381 -17.54 -21.74 1.93
N MET A 382 -16.46 -21.81 2.72
CA MET A 382 -16.16 -22.94 3.57
C MET A 382 -17.23 -23.12 4.64
N GLU A 383 -17.66 -22.03 5.28
CA GLU A 383 -18.75 -22.02 6.26
C GLU A 383 -20.04 -22.61 5.68
N GLN A 384 -20.44 -22.21 4.46
CA GLN A 384 -21.64 -22.76 3.82
C GLN A 384 -21.48 -24.23 3.39
N LYS A 385 -20.29 -24.63 2.92
CA LYS A 385 -19.98 -26.03 2.59
C LYS A 385 -19.98 -26.92 3.83
N LEU A 386 -19.44 -26.43 4.94
CA LEU A 386 -19.45 -27.12 6.24
C LEU A 386 -20.86 -27.23 6.81
N LYS A 387 -21.67 -26.17 6.72
CA LYS A 387 -23.10 -26.21 7.07
C LYS A 387 -23.84 -27.29 6.27
N LYS A 388 -23.58 -27.41 4.96
CA LYS A 388 -24.15 -28.48 4.13
C LYS A 388 -23.71 -29.88 4.58
N ALA A 389 -22.40 -30.09 4.75
CA ALA A 389 -21.85 -31.39 5.15
C ALA A 389 -22.35 -31.83 6.54
N SER A 390 -22.50 -30.88 7.47
CA SER A 390 -23.09 -31.11 8.79
C SER A 390 -24.58 -31.48 8.72
N ALA A 391 -25.36 -30.78 7.89
CA ALA A 391 -26.78 -31.09 7.69
C ALA A 391 -26.99 -32.49 7.07
N GLU A 392 -26.18 -32.86 6.06
CA GLU A 392 -26.21 -34.20 5.44
C GLU A 392 -25.78 -35.31 6.41
N GLY A 393 -24.81 -35.04 7.29
CA GLY A 393 -24.38 -35.94 8.35
C GLY A 393 -25.45 -36.14 9.43
N ALA A 394 -26.09 -35.06 9.90
CA ALA A 394 -27.17 -35.11 10.88
C ALA A 394 -28.41 -35.83 10.35
N ALA A 395 -28.75 -35.66 9.07
CA ALA A 395 -29.84 -36.37 8.42
C ALA A 395 -29.58 -37.89 8.32
N LYS A 396 -28.32 -38.31 8.11
CA LYS A 396 -27.92 -39.74 8.14
C LYS A 396 -28.01 -40.34 9.54
N VAL A 397 -27.58 -39.62 10.58
CA VAL A 397 -27.66 -40.09 11.98
C VAL A 397 -29.11 -40.16 12.46
N ALA A 398 -29.96 -39.20 12.08
CA ALA A 398 -31.40 -39.20 12.39
C ALA A 398 -32.16 -40.33 11.67
N ALA A 399 -31.67 -40.82 10.53
CA ALA A 399 -32.23 -41.96 9.82
C ALA A 399 -31.89 -43.32 10.49
N GLU A 400 -30.95 -43.35 11.44
CA GLU A 400 -30.48 -44.59 12.11
C GLU A 400 -30.85 -44.68 13.61
N GLY A 401 -31.61 -43.74 14.20
CA GLY A 401 -31.99 -43.79 15.61
C GLY A 401 -33.20 -42.95 16.05
N SER A 402 -34.03 -43.52 16.93
CA SER A 402 -35.27 -42.99 17.52
C SER A 402 -35.12 -41.72 18.39
N PRO A 403 -36.20 -40.95 18.65
CA PRO A 403 -36.13 -39.55 19.07
C PRO A 403 -36.00 -39.37 20.59
N GLN A 404 -35.19 -38.39 21.03
CA GLN A 404 -35.25 -37.86 22.40
C GLN A 404 -35.14 -36.32 22.46
N SER A 405 -36.08 -35.80 23.27
CA SER A 405 -36.33 -34.45 23.81
C SER A 405 -35.53 -33.23 23.33
N ALA A 406 -36.28 -32.22 22.88
CA ALA A 406 -35.82 -30.85 22.69
C ALA A 406 -36.14 -29.96 23.90
N SER A 407 -35.14 -29.24 24.41
CA SER A 407 -35.33 -27.95 25.08
C SER A 407 -34.04 -27.14 25.06
N ASP A 408 -33.85 -26.37 23.99
CA ASP A 408 -33.22 -25.05 23.98
C ASP A 408 -33.44 -24.50 22.56
N LYS A 409 -33.94 -23.27 22.42
CA LYS A 409 -34.09 -22.63 21.10
C LYS A 409 -32.70 -22.18 20.63
N PRO A 410 -32.09 -22.81 19.61
CA PRO A 410 -30.88 -22.29 19.00
C PRO A 410 -31.27 -21.18 18.02
N ALA A 411 -30.31 -20.36 17.60
CA ALA A 411 -30.46 -19.54 16.39
C ALA A 411 -30.97 -20.43 15.25
N GLN A 412 -31.91 -19.95 14.42
CA GLN A 412 -32.46 -20.73 13.31
C GLN A 412 -31.33 -21.21 12.39
N THR A 413 -31.04 -22.50 12.43
CA THR A 413 -30.13 -23.13 11.47
C THR A 413 -30.80 -23.09 10.10
N PRO A 414 -30.13 -22.60 9.04
CA PRO A 414 -30.71 -22.53 7.71
C PRO A 414 -31.15 -23.93 7.25
N THR A 415 -32.29 -24.00 6.59
CA THR A 415 -32.86 -25.22 6.02
C THR A 415 -31.99 -25.75 4.87
N GLN A 416 -32.15 -27.03 4.53
CA GLN A 416 -31.42 -27.63 3.39
C GLN A 416 -31.71 -26.89 2.07
N GLU A 417 -32.96 -26.45 1.88
CA GLU A 417 -33.39 -25.66 0.71
C GLU A 417 -32.68 -24.30 0.67
N GLU A 418 -32.62 -23.58 1.80
CA GLU A 418 -31.86 -22.32 1.92
C GLU A 418 -30.35 -22.52 1.67
N ILE A 419 -29.77 -23.65 2.09
CA ILE A 419 -28.36 -23.97 1.81
C ILE A 419 -28.13 -24.21 0.31
N GLU A 420 -29.02 -24.93 -0.36
CA GLU A 420 -28.94 -25.22 -1.79
C GLU A 420 -29.11 -23.94 -2.63
N GLU A 421 -30.07 -23.09 -2.30
CA GLU A 421 -30.24 -21.77 -2.94
C GLU A 421 -29.00 -20.89 -2.77
N ASN A 422 -28.45 -20.81 -1.55
CA ASN A 422 -27.21 -20.08 -1.29
C ASN A 422 -26.05 -20.60 -2.14
N LEU A 423 -25.92 -21.92 -2.33
CA LEU A 423 -24.85 -22.51 -3.15
C LEU A 423 -25.01 -22.20 -4.64
N VAL A 424 -26.25 -22.12 -5.15
CA VAL A 424 -26.51 -21.68 -6.53
C VAL A 424 -26.11 -20.22 -6.72
N GLU A 425 -26.48 -19.33 -5.80
CA GLU A 425 -26.07 -17.92 -5.84
C GLU A 425 -24.55 -17.76 -5.74
N ILE A 426 -23.89 -18.56 -4.89
CA ILE A 426 -22.43 -18.64 -4.80
C ILE A 426 -21.80 -19.03 -6.15
N ALA A 427 -22.34 -20.06 -6.81
CA ALA A 427 -21.80 -20.53 -8.10
C ALA A 427 -21.99 -19.46 -9.19
N LYS A 428 -23.14 -18.78 -9.23
CA LYS A 428 -23.36 -17.64 -10.14
C LYS A 428 -22.36 -16.51 -9.89
N ALA A 429 -22.17 -16.11 -8.63
CA ALA A 429 -21.21 -15.07 -8.27
C ALA A 429 -19.77 -15.44 -8.67
N GLN A 430 -19.37 -16.70 -8.48
CA GLN A 430 -18.05 -17.20 -8.92
C GLN A 430 -17.88 -17.14 -10.44
N GLN A 431 -18.92 -17.48 -11.20
CA GLN A 431 -18.91 -17.36 -12.65
C GLN A 431 -18.80 -15.89 -13.09
N THR A 432 -19.59 -14.99 -12.50
CA THR A 432 -19.50 -13.54 -12.76
C THR A 432 -18.10 -13.01 -12.43
N ASN A 433 -17.47 -13.47 -11.34
CA ASN A 433 -16.08 -13.12 -11.02
C ASN A 433 -15.09 -13.56 -12.10
N ALA A 434 -15.25 -14.77 -12.63
CA ALA A 434 -14.39 -15.29 -13.70
C ALA A 434 -14.59 -14.52 -15.01
N ASP A 435 -15.84 -14.20 -15.37
CA ASP A 435 -16.18 -13.48 -16.59
C ASP A 435 -15.69 -12.02 -16.55
N ASP A 436 -15.89 -11.33 -15.43
CA ASP A 436 -15.40 -9.96 -15.23
C ASP A 436 -13.87 -9.92 -15.27
N HIS A 437 -13.21 -10.88 -14.61
CA HIS A 437 -11.76 -11.01 -14.68
C HIS A 437 -11.28 -11.20 -16.13
N ALA A 438 -11.93 -12.08 -16.90
CA ALA A 438 -11.58 -12.30 -18.31
C ALA A 438 -11.81 -11.04 -19.16
N LEU A 439 -12.89 -10.30 -18.92
CA LEU A 439 -13.20 -9.03 -19.59
C LEU A 439 -12.13 -7.97 -19.32
N ILE A 440 -11.72 -7.81 -18.06
CA ILE A 440 -10.68 -6.85 -17.64
C ILE A 440 -9.32 -7.26 -18.20
N ALA A 441 -8.95 -8.54 -18.09
CA ALA A 441 -7.69 -9.05 -18.65
C ALA A 441 -7.62 -8.79 -20.16
N ARG A 442 -8.73 -8.99 -20.88
CA ARG A 442 -8.79 -8.69 -22.32
C ARG A 442 -8.63 -7.19 -22.61
N LEU A 443 -9.17 -6.30 -21.79
CA LEU A 443 -8.93 -4.85 -21.96
C LEU A 443 -7.44 -4.54 -21.89
N LEU A 444 -6.76 -5.06 -20.86
CA LEU A 444 -5.33 -4.83 -20.67
C LEU A 444 -4.50 -5.38 -21.84
N ASP A 445 -4.84 -6.55 -22.37
CA ASP A 445 -4.21 -7.09 -23.58
C ASP A 445 -4.39 -6.15 -24.79
N VAL A 446 -5.61 -5.65 -25.00
CA VAL A 446 -5.94 -4.73 -26.10
C VAL A 446 -5.21 -3.39 -25.94
N MET A 447 -5.10 -2.87 -24.71
CA MET A 447 -4.32 -1.67 -24.41
C MET A 447 -2.84 -1.87 -24.70
N GLN A 448 -2.28 -3.04 -24.36
CA GLN A 448 -0.88 -3.34 -24.62
C GLN A 448 -0.60 -3.43 -26.13
N THR A 449 -1.46 -4.14 -26.88
CA THR A 449 -1.28 -4.27 -28.34
C THR A 449 -1.53 -2.96 -29.08
N GLY A 450 -2.49 -2.16 -28.59
CA GLY A 450 -2.86 -0.88 -29.16
C GLY A 450 -2.07 0.31 -28.64
N LYS A 451 -1.09 0.10 -27.73
CA LYS A 451 -0.30 1.16 -27.08
C LYS A 451 -1.13 2.29 -26.47
N ALA A 452 -2.27 1.92 -25.89
CA ALA A 452 -3.17 2.91 -25.31
C ALA A 452 -2.63 3.45 -23.98
N ASP A 453 -2.84 4.75 -23.72
CA ASP A 453 -2.54 5.37 -22.43
C ASP A 453 -3.44 4.76 -21.34
N PHE A 454 -2.83 4.33 -20.23
CA PHE A 454 -3.54 3.61 -19.18
C PHE A 454 -4.64 4.45 -18.54
N THR A 455 -4.28 5.64 -18.08
CA THR A 455 -5.19 6.54 -17.35
C THR A 455 -6.28 7.07 -18.27
N LEU A 456 -5.91 7.57 -19.45
CA LEU A 456 -6.86 8.17 -20.39
C LEU A 456 -7.85 7.15 -20.95
N THR A 457 -7.46 5.88 -21.09
CA THR A 457 -8.42 4.83 -21.49
C THR A 457 -9.59 4.79 -20.51
N PHE A 458 -9.32 4.66 -19.21
CA PHE A 458 -10.38 4.59 -18.21
C PHE A 458 -11.12 5.92 -18.02
N TYR A 459 -10.44 7.06 -18.16
CA TYR A 459 -11.07 8.37 -18.14
C TYR A 459 -12.06 8.54 -19.30
N HIS A 460 -11.67 8.23 -20.53
CA HIS A 460 -12.57 8.39 -21.67
C HIS A 460 -13.76 7.41 -21.65
N LEU A 461 -13.56 6.18 -21.16
CA LEU A 461 -14.66 5.24 -20.93
C LEU A 461 -15.70 5.78 -19.92
N SER A 462 -15.31 6.67 -19.01
CA SER A 462 -16.21 7.24 -17.99
C SER A 462 -16.99 8.47 -18.45
N GLN A 463 -16.67 9.05 -19.61
CA GLN A 463 -17.27 10.31 -20.07
C GLN A 463 -18.63 10.09 -20.75
N ASP A 464 -18.68 9.19 -21.73
CA ASP A 464 -19.88 8.99 -22.55
C ASP A 464 -20.00 7.50 -22.94
N LEU A 465 -20.99 6.81 -22.36
CA LEU A 465 -21.24 5.39 -22.64
C LEU A 465 -21.89 5.15 -24.02
N GLU A 466 -22.43 6.20 -24.64
CA GLU A 466 -23.05 6.14 -25.98
C GLU A 466 -22.03 6.49 -27.08
N ASN A 467 -21.02 7.30 -26.76
CA ASN A 467 -19.95 7.67 -27.69
C ASN A 467 -18.54 7.40 -27.13
N LEU A 468 -17.94 6.29 -27.57
CA LEU A 468 -16.61 5.87 -27.15
C LEU A 468 -15.48 6.35 -28.08
N GLU A 469 -15.71 7.32 -28.97
CA GLU A 469 -14.73 7.79 -29.96
C GLU A 469 -13.40 8.23 -29.32
N ASN A 470 -13.45 9.03 -28.25
CA ASN A 470 -12.24 9.48 -27.54
C ASN A 470 -11.43 8.32 -26.94
N ALA A 471 -12.10 7.29 -26.43
CA ALA A 471 -11.41 6.10 -25.91
C ALA A 471 -10.84 5.27 -27.07
N ARG A 472 -11.62 5.09 -28.13
CA ARG A 472 -11.28 4.35 -29.34
C ARG A 472 -10.03 4.90 -30.02
N ASP A 473 -9.89 6.23 -30.09
CA ASP A 473 -8.79 6.93 -30.75
C ASP A 473 -7.45 6.79 -30.03
N LEU A 474 -7.43 6.28 -28.78
CA LEU A 474 -6.20 5.95 -28.06
C LEU A 474 -5.51 4.67 -28.58
N PHE A 475 -6.20 3.83 -29.35
CA PHE A 475 -5.70 2.52 -29.75
C PHE A 475 -5.15 2.54 -31.17
N GLU A 476 -3.91 2.10 -31.37
CA GLU A 476 -3.33 1.88 -32.71
C GLU A 476 -4.14 0.87 -33.54
N ASN A 477 -4.83 -0.08 -32.88
CA ASN A 477 -5.78 -1.01 -33.52
C ASN A 477 -7.20 -0.86 -32.92
N PRO A 478 -8.02 0.06 -33.47
CA PRO A 478 -9.36 0.32 -32.95
C PRO A 478 -10.34 -0.86 -33.04
N ASP A 479 -10.16 -1.79 -33.98
CA ASP A 479 -11.08 -2.92 -34.18
C ASP A 479 -11.09 -3.89 -32.99
N ASP A 480 -9.92 -4.10 -32.37
CA ASP A 480 -9.78 -4.93 -31.17
C ASP A 480 -10.48 -4.28 -29.96
N PHE A 481 -10.39 -2.94 -29.86
CA PHE A 481 -11.14 -2.16 -28.86
C PHE A 481 -12.64 -2.26 -29.11
N ASP A 482 -13.11 -2.08 -30.34
CA ASP A 482 -14.53 -2.15 -30.70
C ASP A 482 -15.12 -3.53 -30.35
N ALA A 483 -14.36 -4.60 -30.58
CA ALA A 483 -14.76 -5.96 -30.22
C ALA A 483 -14.85 -6.16 -28.69
N TRP A 484 -13.93 -5.58 -27.93
CA TRP A 484 -13.96 -5.60 -26.47
C TRP A 484 -15.11 -4.75 -25.90
N ALA A 485 -15.26 -3.50 -26.38
CA ALA A 485 -16.26 -2.54 -25.90
C ALA A 485 -17.69 -3.08 -26.05
N LYS A 486 -18.00 -3.79 -27.14
CA LYS A 486 -19.29 -4.48 -27.31
C LYS A 486 -19.60 -5.47 -26.19
N LYS A 487 -18.60 -6.24 -25.73
CA LYS A 487 -18.75 -7.20 -24.64
C LYS A 487 -18.89 -6.50 -23.29
N TRP A 488 -18.10 -5.44 -23.06
CA TRP A 488 -18.18 -4.64 -21.85
C TRP A 488 -19.55 -3.96 -21.71
N LEU A 489 -20.04 -3.27 -22.74
CA LEU A 489 -21.36 -2.64 -22.73
C LEU A 489 -22.49 -3.67 -22.55
N TYR A 490 -22.35 -4.88 -23.11
CA TYR A 490 -23.30 -5.96 -22.85
C TYR A 490 -23.31 -6.42 -21.40
N ARG A 491 -22.13 -6.54 -20.77
CA ARG A 491 -21.98 -6.89 -19.36
C ARG A 491 -22.50 -5.78 -18.44
N LEU A 492 -22.23 -4.53 -18.78
CA LEU A 492 -22.66 -3.36 -18.02
C LEU A 492 -24.20 -3.24 -17.96
N LYS A 493 -24.90 -3.61 -19.04
CA LYS A 493 -26.38 -3.68 -19.08
C LYS A 493 -27.00 -4.74 -18.17
N GLN A 494 -26.20 -5.65 -17.60
CA GLN A 494 -26.68 -6.67 -16.66
C GLN A 494 -26.64 -6.17 -15.21
N GLU A 495 -26.01 -5.02 -14.95
CA GLU A 495 -26.03 -4.39 -13.63
C GLU A 495 -27.41 -3.80 -13.35
N ASP A 496 -27.84 -3.86 -12.09
CA ASP A 496 -29.05 -3.19 -11.61
C ASP A 496 -28.78 -1.71 -11.32
N THR A 497 -28.22 -1.01 -12.30
CA THR A 497 -27.87 0.42 -12.22
C THR A 497 -28.18 1.14 -13.52
N THR A 498 -28.44 2.43 -13.40
CA THR A 498 -28.61 3.33 -14.53
C THR A 498 -27.25 3.70 -15.15
N ALA A 499 -27.26 4.08 -16.43
CA ALA A 499 -26.05 4.58 -17.11
C ALA A 499 -25.43 5.78 -16.38
N ALA A 500 -26.26 6.66 -15.79
CA ALA A 500 -25.80 7.81 -15.03
C ALA A 500 -25.07 7.40 -13.73
N GLU A 501 -25.57 6.39 -13.01
CA GLU A 501 -24.89 5.86 -11.81
C GLU A 501 -23.57 5.18 -12.17
N GLN A 502 -23.53 4.43 -13.28
CA GLN A 502 -22.32 3.79 -13.79
C GLN A 502 -21.26 4.82 -14.19
N GLN A 503 -21.66 5.88 -14.89
CA GLN A 503 -20.78 7.00 -15.24
C GLN A 503 -20.27 7.73 -13.98
N ALA A 504 -21.14 8.06 -13.04
CA ALA A 504 -20.76 8.71 -11.80
C ALA A 504 -19.76 7.86 -10.99
N LEU A 505 -19.98 6.54 -10.91
CA LEU A 505 -19.04 5.61 -10.29
C LEU A 505 -17.68 5.67 -10.98
N MET A 506 -17.63 5.49 -12.30
CA MET A 506 -16.38 5.52 -13.05
C MET A 506 -15.65 6.85 -12.91
N GLN A 507 -16.35 7.98 -12.98
CA GLN A 507 -15.75 9.32 -12.82
C GLN A 507 -15.17 9.53 -11.41
N SER A 508 -15.77 8.92 -10.38
CA SER A 508 -15.28 9.00 -9.01
C SER A 508 -14.00 8.19 -8.72
N VAL A 509 -13.67 7.23 -9.59
CA VAL A 509 -12.53 6.31 -9.39
C VAL A 509 -11.49 6.33 -10.50
N ASN A 510 -11.81 6.89 -11.67
CA ASN A 510 -10.89 7.03 -12.79
C ASN A 510 -10.30 8.45 -12.81
N PRO A 511 -9.03 8.62 -12.43
CA PRO A 511 -8.45 9.94 -12.36
C PRO A 511 -8.29 10.56 -13.76
N VAL A 512 -8.52 11.87 -13.82
CA VAL A 512 -8.17 12.76 -14.91
C VAL A 512 -6.67 13.07 -14.90
N TYR A 513 -6.10 13.22 -13.71
CA TYR A 513 -4.71 13.62 -13.51
C TYR A 513 -3.95 12.60 -12.65
N ILE A 514 -2.75 12.25 -13.12
CA ILE A 514 -1.75 11.46 -12.38
C ILE A 514 -0.40 12.19 -12.45
N PRO A 515 0.54 11.97 -11.51
CA PRO A 515 1.86 12.60 -11.57
C PRO A 515 2.71 11.94 -12.66
N ARG A 516 2.45 12.30 -13.92
CA ARG A 516 3.15 11.76 -15.10
C ARG A 516 4.65 12.09 -15.01
N ASN A 517 5.49 11.15 -15.40
CA ASN A 517 6.94 11.25 -15.19
C ASN A 517 7.56 12.50 -15.81
N HIS A 518 7.12 12.88 -17.02
CA HIS A 518 7.66 14.05 -17.72
C HIS A 518 7.29 15.37 -17.02
N GLN A 519 6.12 15.44 -16.38
CA GLN A 519 5.68 16.63 -15.65
C GLN A 519 6.40 16.74 -14.30
N VAL A 520 6.61 15.60 -13.63
CA VAL A 520 7.42 15.52 -12.42
C VAL A 520 8.87 15.91 -12.72
N GLU A 521 9.44 15.40 -13.81
CA GLU A 521 10.80 15.77 -14.24
C GLU A 521 10.88 17.25 -14.63
N ALA A 522 9.89 17.81 -15.31
CA ALA A 522 9.83 19.25 -15.60
C ALA A 522 9.82 20.10 -14.32
N ALA A 523 9.05 19.70 -13.31
CA ALA A 523 9.05 20.36 -12.00
C ALA A 523 10.42 20.27 -11.30
N ILE A 524 11.07 19.11 -11.37
CA ILE A 524 12.42 18.91 -10.83
C ILE A 524 13.43 19.81 -11.54
N ARG A 525 13.40 19.87 -12.88
CA ARG A 525 14.34 20.68 -13.67
C ARG A 525 14.15 22.16 -13.43
N ALA A 526 12.91 22.64 -13.38
CA ALA A 526 12.62 24.04 -13.04
C ALA A 526 13.21 24.42 -11.67
N ALA A 527 13.03 23.55 -10.67
CA ALA A 527 13.57 23.77 -9.32
C ALA A 527 15.09 23.66 -9.24
N GLU A 528 15.71 22.62 -9.82
CA GLU A 528 17.15 22.38 -9.70
C GLU A 528 17.98 23.35 -10.55
N ASP A 529 17.52 23.64 -11.77
CA ASP A 529 18.31 24.39 -12.75
C ASP A 529 18.04 25.91 -12.66
N ASN A 530 16.82 26.31 -12.26
CA ASN A 530 16.39 27.72 -12.26
C ASN A 530 15.88 28.24 -10.90
N ASN A 531 15.85 27.40 -9.85
CA ASN A 531 15.23 27.74 -8.56
C ASN A 531 13.77 28.21 -8.72
N ASP A 532 13.07 27.67 -9.71
CA ASP A 532 11.68 27.98 -10.03
C ASP A 532 10.76 26.86 -9.54
N PHE A 533 9.97 27.16 -8.51
CA PHE A 533 9.00 26.23 -7.92
C PHE A 533 7.58 26.40 -8.48
N SER A 534 7.36 27.29 -9.46
CA SER A 534 6.03 27.52 -10.04
C SER A 534 5.47 26.27 -10.71
N VAL A 535 6.31 25.52 -11.46
CA VAL A 535 5.93 24.27 -12.13
C VAL A 535 5.54 23.19 -11.12
N PHE A 536 6.29 23.07 -10.02
CA PHE A 536 5.97 22.18 -8.90
C PHE A 536 4.63 22.54 -8.25
N ASN A 537 4.43 23.83 -7.94
CA ASN A 537 3.21 24.31 -7.29
C ASN A 537 1.97 24.12 -8.18
N GLU A 538 2.07 24.42 -9.48
CA GLU A 538 0.97 24.24 -10.43
C GLU A 538 0.61 22.76 -10.59
N LEU A 539 1.61 21.88 -10.71
CA LEU A 539 1.37 20.44 -10.79
C LEU A 539 0.75 19.89 -9.49
N HIS A 540 1.26 20.32 -8.33
CA HIS A 540 0.72 19.91 -7.04
C HIS A 540 -0.76 20.32 -6.87
N GLU A 541 -1.12 21.54 -7.26
CA GLU A 541 -2.50 22.04 -7.22
C GLU A 541 -3.44 21.18 -8.06
N VAL A 542 -3.05 20.86 -9.30
CA VAL A 542 -3.82 19.98 -10.18
C VAL A 542 -4.03 18.60 -9.55
N LEU A 543 -2.98 18.05 -8.95
CA LEU A 543 -3.02 16.73 -8.30
C LEU A 543 -3.81 16.71 -6.98
N GLN A 544 -4.28 17.85 -6.46
CA GLN A 544 -5.19 17.86 -5.30
C GLN A 544 -6.60 17.38 -5.65
N HIS A 545 -7.01 17.50 -6.91
CA HIS A 545 -8.33 17.11 -7.41
C HIS A 545 -8.18 16.16 -8.60
N PRO A 546 -7.59 14.96 -8.41
CA PRO A 546 -7.18 14.10 -9.53
C PRO A 546 -8.37 13.50 -10.30
N PHE A 547 -9.57 13.48 -9.73
CA PHE A 547 -10.79 12.94 -10.36
C PHE A 547 -11.68 14.01 -11.01
N GLU A 548 -11.39 15.30 -10.79
CA GLU A 548 -12.19 16.40 -11.31
C GLU A 548 -11.49 17.03 -12.50
N PHE A 549 -12.18 17.16 -13.64
CA PHE A 549 -11.63 17.89 -14.78
C PHE A 549 -11.51 19.38 -14.44
N GLN A 550 -10.34 19.97 -14.74
CA GLN A 550 -10.02 21.36 -14.45
C GLN A 550 -9.82 22.12 -15.76
N GLU A 551 -10.70 23.08 -16.04
CA GLU A 551 -10.63 23.93 -17.25
C GLU A 551 -9.29 24.69 -17.30
N GLY A 552 -8.60 24.65 -18.45
CA GLY A 552 -7.30 25.27 -18.64
C GLY A 552 -6.11 24.45 -18.12
N LYS A 553 -6.36 23.24 -17.59
CA LYS A 553 -5.33 22.29 -17.10
C LYS A 553 -5.20 21.05 -17.97
N GLU A 554 -5.71 21.08 -19.20
CA GLU A 554 -5.72 19.95 -20.14
C GLU A 554 -4.31 19.43 -20.42
N LYS A 555 -3.30 20.32 -20.44
CA LYS A 555 -1.88 19.94 -20.62
C LYS A 555 -1.40 18.90 -19.61
N TYR A 556 -1.98 18.86 -18.40
CA TYR A 556 -1.61 17.93 -17.35
C TYR A 556 -2.19 16.52 -17.56
N MET A 557 -3.21 16.38 -18.41
CA MET A 557 -3.81 15.09 -18.75
C MET A 557 -2.94 14.29 -19.73
N LEU A 558 -2.19 14.99 -20.58
CA LEU A 558 -1.61 14.42 -21.79
C LEU A 558 -0.37 13.55 -21.47
N PRO A 559 -0.17 12.44 -22.21
CA PRO A 559 1.06 11.67 -22.15
C PRO A 559 2.25 12.49 -22.70
N PRO A 560 3.50 12.08 -22.39
CA PRO A 560 4.68 12.78 -22.89
C PRO A 560 4.76 12.77 -24.42
N LYS A 561 5.26 13.87 -25.00
CA LYS A 561 5.78 13.84 -26.37
C LYS A 561 7.03 12.96 -26.45
N PRO A 562 7.43 12.49 -27.65
CA PRO A 562 8.62 11.63 -27.81
C PRO A 562 9.89 12.17 -27.14
N GLU A 563 10.11 13.48 -27.17
CA GLU A 563 11.25 14.16 -26.57
C GLU A 563 11.14 14.37 -25.04
N GLU A 564 9.95 14.21 -24.48
CA GLU A 564 9.64 14.37 -23.05
C GLU A 564 9.65 13.02 -22.30
N VAL A 565 9.77 11.90 -23.02
CA VAL A 565 9.69 10.55 -22.44
C VAL A 565 10.82 10.32 -21.43
N VAL A 566 10.43 10.08 -20.18
CA VAL A 566 11.34 9.67 -19.11
C VAL A 566 11.36 8.14 -19.01
N LEU A 567 12.39 7.52 -19.59
CA LEU A 567 12.54 6.06 -19.64
C LEU A 567 12.93 5.45 -18.28
N GLN A 568 13.68 6.19 -17.47
CA GLN A 568 14.17 5.72 -16.19
C GLN A 568 14.10 6.82 -15.13
N THR A 569 13.87 6.39 -13.89
CA THR A 569 13.88 7.21 -12.69
C THR A 569 14.91 6.66 -11.71
N PHE A 570 15.27 7.47 -10.71
CA PHE A 570 16.43 7.22 -9.85
C PHE A 570 16.08 7.39 -8.37
N CYS A 571 16.73 6.58 -7.51
CA CYS A 571 16.55 6.61 -6.05
C CYS A 571 17.17 7.85 -5.37
N GLY A 572 17.89 8.70 -6.11
CA GLY A 572 18.52 9.92 -5.58
C GLY A 572 19.63 9.69 -4.53
N THR A 573 20.09 8.45 -4.37
CA THR A 573 21.21 8.06 -3.50
C THR A 573 22.54 8.40 -4.13
#